data_AF-A0A1Y1RHY4-F1
#
_entry.id   AF-A0A1Y1RHY4-F1
#
_cell.length_a   1.000
_cell.length_b   1.000
_cell.length_c   1.000
_cell.angle_alpha   90.00
_cell.angle_beta   90.00
_cell.angle_gamma   90.00
#
_symmetry.space_group_name_H-M   'P 1'
#
loop_
_entity.id
_entity.type
_entity.pdbx_description
1 polymer ?
#
loop_
_entity_poly.entity_id
_entity_poly.type
_entity_poly.pdbx_seq_one_letter_code
_entity_poly.pdbx_strand_id
1 'polypeptide(L)' 'MTDEMIDTSDIPPLTEDFFSTAKWRMPKSKVKIELEIEPEVLEWFKAQGADWKHQLTAAVRIYAHAHKVA' A
#
# COMPACT_ATOMS: atom_id res chain seq x y z
N MET A 1 10.05 -14.12 27.07
CA MET A 1 9.31 -14.83 26.01
C MET A 1 10.34 -15.50 25.15
N THR A 2 10.33 -16.83 25.06
CA THR A 2 11.20 -17.60 24.15
C THR A 2 10.39 -18.00 22.92
N ASP A 3 11.08 -18.30 21.82
CA ASP A 3 10.46 -18.74 20.57
C ASP A 3 9.56 -19.98 20.77
N GLU A 4 9.97 -20.86 21.68
CA GLU A 4 9.24 -22.07 22.09
C GLU A 4 7.88 -21.78 22.77
N MET A 5 7.65 -20.55 23.23
CA MET A 5 6.36 -20.15 23.83
C MET A 5 5.32 -19.69 22.79
N ILE A 6 5.69 -19.64 21.50
CA ILE A 6 4.80 -19.22 20.41
C ILE A 6 4.01 -20.43 19.89
N ASP A 7 2.68 -20.41 20.10
CA ASP A 7 1.79 -21.45 19.55
C ASP A 7 1.57 -21.24 18.04
N THR A 8 1.98 -22.22 17.25
CA THR A 8 1.86 -22.23 15.78
C THR A 8 0.87 -23.29 15.28
N SER A 9 0.10 -23.91 16.17
CA SER A 9 -0.81 -25.03 15.85
C SER A 9 -1.86 -24.69 14.78
N ASP A 10 -2.22 -23.42 14.64
CA ASP A 10 -3.18 -22.91 13.64
C ASP A 10 -2.55 -22.59 12.27
N ILE A 11 -1.22 -22.45 12.20
CA ILE A 11 -0.53 -21.95 11.01
C ILE A 11 0.37 -23.05 10.44
N PRO A 12 -0.11 -23.82 9.43
CA PRO A 12 0.69 -24.87 8.83
C PRO A 12 1.95 -24.30 8.15
N PRO A 13 3.07 -25.04 8.15
CA PRO A 13 4.30 -24.59 7.48
C PRO A 13 4.08 -24.48 5.97
N LEU A 14 4.63 -23.43 5.36
CA LEU A 14 4.62 -23.23 3.92
C LEU A 14 5.52 -24.27 3.22
N THR A 15 5.02 -24.92 2.17
CA THR A 15 5.73 -25.97 1.43
C THR A 15 6.60 -25.39 0.30
N GLU A 16 7.53 -26.19 -0.23
CA GLU A 16 8.35 -25.80 -1.40
C GLU A 16 7.50 -25.46 -2.64
N ASP A 17 6.34 -26.10 -2.82
CA ASP A 17 5.39 -25.81 -3.89
C ASP A 17 4.85 -24.37 -3.82
N PHE A 18 4.55 -23.89 -2.60
CA PHE A 18 4.15 -22.49 -2.37
C PHE A 18 5.23 -21.52 -2.85
N PHE A 19 6.50 -21.78 -2.51
CA PHE A 19 7.61 -20.91 -2.91
C PHE A 19 7.97 -21.04 -4.39
N SER A 20 7.69 -22.19 -5.03
CA SER A 20 7.96 -22.43 -6.45
C SER A 20 7.16 -21.51 -7.38
N THR A 21 5.96 -21.09 -6.94
CA THR A 21 5.08 -20.18 -7.70
C THR A 21 5.06 -18.75 -7.15
N ALA A 22 5.71 -18.52 -6.00
CA ALA A 22 5.74 -17.23 -5.35
C ALA A 22 6.46 -16.19 -6.21
N LYS A 23 5.77 -15.08 -6.50
CA LYS A 23 6.37 -13.94 -7.21
C LYS A 23 6.90 -12.93 -6.21
N TRP A 24 8.21 -12.72 -6.22
CA TRP A 24 8.83 -11.65 -5.47
C TRP A 24 8.33 -10.29 -5.96
N ARG A 25 7.80 -9.46 -5.05
CA ARG A 25 7.30 -8.11 -5.36
C ARG A 25 8.15 -7.10 -4.60
N MET A 26 9.14 -6.53 -5.28
CA MET A 26 9.88 -5.40 -4.72
C MET A 26 8.97 -4.16 -4.65
N PRO A 27 8.96 -3.43 -3.53
CA PRO A 27 8.29 -2.14 -3.47
C PRO A 27 8.94 -1.22 -4.50
N LYS A 28 8.12 -0.64 -5.39
CA LYS A 28 8.61 0.36 -6.35
C LYS A 28 8.95 1.65 -5.60
N SER A 29 10.08 2.25 -5.95
CA SER A 29 10.47 3.56 -5.43
C SER A 29 9.38 4.58 -5.74
N LYS A 30 8.97 5.33 -4.70
CA LYS A 30 8.05 6.46 -4.87
C LYS A 30 8.83 7.64 -5.45
N VAL A 31 8.23 8.32 -6.43
CA VAL A 31 8.77 9.58 -6.97
C VAL A 31 8.17 10.73 -6.15
N LYS A 32 9.02 11.66 -5.70
CA LYS A 32 8.56 12.92 -5.11
C LYS A 32 8.38 13.93 -6.22
N ILE A 33 7.20 14.53 -6.29
CA ILE A 33 6.87 15.61 -7.22
C ILE A 33 6.35 16.81 -6.43
N GLU A 34 6.50 18.01 -7.00
CA GLU A 34 5.75 19.19 -6.58
C GLU A 34 4.44 19.22 -7.37
N LEU A 35 3.33 19.41 -6.66
CA LEU A 35 1.98 19.41 -7.24
C LEU A 35 1.22 20.62 -6.70
N GLU A 36 0.68 21.42 -7.61
CA GLU A 36 -0.24 22.50 -7.28
C GLU A 36 -1.66 21.94 -7.21
N ILE A 37 -2.35 22.23 -6.11
CA ILE A 37 -3.74 21.82 -5.86
C ILE A 37 -4.50 23.00 -5.25
N GLU A 38 -5.80 23.07 -5.54
CA GLU A 38 -6.66 24.09 -4.96
C GLU A 38 -6.69 23.97 -3.43
N PRO A 39 -6.69 25.11 -2.71
CA PRO A 39 -6.59 25.12 -1.25
C PRO A 39 -7.75 24.36 -0.58
N GLU A 40 -8.97 24.49 -1.13
CA GLU A 40 -10.16 23.80 -0.62
C GLU A 40 -10.05 22.27 -0.71
N VAL A 41 -9.43 21.76 -1.77
CA VAL A 41 -9.21 20.32 -1.96
C VAL A 41 -8.21 19.80 -0.94
N LEU A 42 -7.13 20.54 -0.71
CA LEU A 42 -6.13 20.18 0.29
C LEU A 42 -6.70 20.20 1.71
N GLU A 43 -7.49 21.21 2.04
CA GLU A 43 -8.19 21.34 3.34
C GLU A 43 -9.13 20.15 3.56
N TRP A 44 -9.91 19.76 2.54
CA TRP A 44 -10.79 18.60 2.61
C TRP A 44 -10.04 17.30 2.88
N PHE A 45 -8.89 17.07 2.25
CA PHE A 45 -8.05 15.91 2.56
C PHE A 45 -7.50 15.98 3.99
N LYS A 46 -6.96 17.12 4.42
CA LYS A 46 -6.42 17.28 5.79
C LYS A 46 -7.47 17.03 6.87
N ALA A 47 -8.73 17.39 6.61
CA ALA A 47 -9.85 17.15 7.53
C ALA A 47 -10.13 15.66 7.78
N GLN A 48 -9.64 14.75 6.92
CA GLN A 48 -9.80 13.30 7.09
C GLN A 48 -8.80 12.67 8.08
N GLY A 49 -7.85 13.44 8.60
CA GLY A 49 -6.94 13.02 9.66
C GLY A 49 -5.50 12.80 9.23
N ALA A 50 -4.73 12.09 10.06
CA ALA A 50 -3.27 11.97 9.92
C ALA A 50 -2.81 11.34 8.58
N ASP A 51 -3.66 10.51 7.97
CA ASP A 51 -3.36 9.75 6.74
C ASP A 51 -3.76 10.47 5.44
N TRP A 52 -4.08 11.77 5.49
CA TRP A 52 -4.55 12.52 4.33
C TRP A 52 -3.62 12.44 3.10
N LYS A 53 -2.30 12.37 3.30
CA LYS A 53 -1.32 12.20 2.21
C LYS A 53 -1.44 10.84 1.53
N HIS A 54 -1.74 9.80 2.31
CA HIS A 54 -1.96 8.46 1.78
C HIS A 54 -3.27 8.41 0.97
N GLN A 55 -4.32 9.06 1.46
CA GLN A 55 -5.59 9.16 0.77
C GLN A 55 -5.46 9.95 -0.55
N LEU A 56 -4.75 11.08 -0.54
CA LEU A 56 -4.44 11.85 -1.75
C LEU A 56 -3.70 10.99 -2.78
N THR A 57 -2.68 10.25 -2.33
CA THR A 57 -1.93 9.34 -3.22
C THR A 57 -2.83 8.23 -3.79
N ALA A 58 -3.75 7.71 -2.99
CA ALA A 58 -4.71 6.69 -3.43
C ALA A 58 -5.70 7.25 -4.47
N ALA A 59 -6.22 8.46 -4.27
CA ALA A 59 -7.12 9.13 -5.21
C ALA A 59 -6.45 9.33 -6.58
N VAL A 60 -5.22 9.86 -6.60
CA VAL A 60 -4.43 10.03 -7.84
C VAL A 60 -4.22 8.69 -8.54
N ARG A 61 -3.93 7.62 -7.78
CA ARG A 61 -3.75 6.27 -8.34
C ARG A 61 -5.04 5.72 -8.95
N ILE A 62 -6.19 5.91 -8.29
CA ILE A 62 -7.49 5.46 -8.81
C ILE A 62 -7.81 6.19 -10.11
N TYR A 63 -7.64 7.51 -10.14
CA TYR A 63 -7.84 8.31 -11.34
C TYR A 63 -6.96 7.82 -12.50
N ALA A 64 -5.66 7.63 -12.25
CA ALA A 64 -4.73 7.14 -13.26
C ALA A 64 -5.06 5.73 -13.77
N HIS A 65 -5.57 4.84 -12.90
CA HIS A 65 -6.01 3.51 -13.32
C HIS A 65 -7.29 3.56 -14.16
N ALA A 66 -8.26 4.41 -13.78
CA ALA A 66 -9.50 4.56 -14.53
C ALA A 66 -9.30 5.12 -15.94
N HIS A 67 -8.24 5.91 -16.15
CA HIS A 67 -7.93 6.58 -17.42
C HIS A 67 -6.75 5.95 -18.17
N LYS A 68 -6.19 4.85 -17.67
CA LYS A 68 -5.21 4.08 -18.43
C LYS A 68 -5.96 3.31 -19.52
N VAL A 69 -5.90 3.80 -20.74
CA VAL A 69 -6.33 3.06 -21.93
C VAL A 69 -5.52 1.77 -22.01
N ALA A 70 -6.21 0.64 -22.19
CA ALA A 70 -5.60 -0.67 -22.36
C ALA A 70 -4.75 -0.73 -23.63
#